data_AF-A0A6N8IYK8-F1
#
_entry.id   AF-A0A6N8IYK8-F1
#
_cell.length_a   1.000
_cell.length_b   1.000
_cell.length_c   1.000
_cell.angle_alpha   90.00
_cell.angle_beta   90.00
_cell.angle_gamma   90.00
#
_symmetry.space_group_name_H-M   'P 1'
#
loop_
_entity.id
_entity.type
_entity.pdbx_description
1 polymer ?
#
loop_
_entity_poly.entity_id
_entity_poly.type
_entity_poly.pdbx_seq_one_letter_code
_entity_poly.pdbx_strand_id
1 'polypeptide(L)'
;MPKSKDQIVLDAQHPRIEVHPILENNFSLGNLLLCRYSIDDGEAMQRSAPETYCTPSAQERSAVQAGEYVRLNFRMEVEYRSIAERMWVKIRQREGDSYIGRLANTPEFITTLRFGDLVRFKARNVIKIAAADAVTTQLLSGANVRVVEAEVHGA
;
A
#
# COMPACT_ATOMS: atom_id res chain seq x y z
N MET A 1 -60.03 17.63 17.76
CA MET A 1 -58.68 17.70 18.38
C MET A 1 -58.75 16.97 19.71
N PRO A 2 -57.97 15.88 19.85
CA PRO A 2 -56.90 15.88 20.84
C PRO A 2 -55.54 15.51 20.19
N LYS A 3 -54.45 16.09 20.71
CA LYS A 3 -53.07 15.80 20.30
C LYS A 3 -52.47 14.72 21.21
N SER A 4 -51.80 13.73 20.61
CA SER A 4 -51.04 12.69 21.31
C SER A 4 -49.54 12.93 21.21
N LYS A 5 -48.85 12.35 22.20
CA LYS A 5 -47.50 12.50 22.74
C LYS A 5 -46.30 12.09 21.86
N ASP A 6 -45.17 12.68 22.26
CA ASP A 6 -43.76 12.25 22.27
C ASP A 6 -43.01 11.96 20.94
N GLN A 7 -41.96 12.75 20.68
CA GLN A 7 -40.65 12.22 20.29
C GLN A 7 -39.52 13.26 20.40
N ILE A 8 -38.41 12.83 21.01
CA ILE A 8 -37.13 13.55 21.14
C ILE A 8 -36.41 13.45 19.79
N VAL A 9 -35.97 14.57 19.22
CA VAL A 9 -34.97 14.58 18.13
C VAL A 9 -33.91 15.62 18.48
N LEU A 10 -32.72 15.13 18.83
CA LEU A 10 -31.48 15.90 18.86
C LEU A 10 -30.88 15.83 17.46
N ASP A 11 -30.89 16.93 16.71
CA ASP A 11 -30.14 17.08 15.46
C ASP A 11 -29.17 18.26 15.64
N ALA A 12 -27.88 17.93 15.70
CA ALA A 12 -26.80 18.90 15.77
C ALA A 12 -25.91 18.74 14.53
N GLN A 13 -25.84 19.85 13.81
CA GLN A 13 -25.14 20.12 12.57
C GLN A 13 -23.62 19.81 12.60
N HIS A 14 -23.07 19.42 11.43
CA HIS A 14 -21.78 19.78 10.77
C HIS A 14 -21.07 18.58 10.09
N PRO A 15 -20.18 18.82 9.11
CA PRO A 15 -20.40 18.94 7.66
C PRO A 15 -20.26 17.60 6.89
N ARG A 16 -20.99 17.48 5.78
CA ARG A 16 -20.85 16.38 4.81
C ARG A 16 -19.43 16.39 4.23
N ILE A 17 -18.68 15.31 4.46
CA ILE A 17 -17.56 14.93 3.59
C ILE A 17 -18.20 14.43 2.29
N GLU A 18 -18.01 15.13 1.18
CA GLU A 18 -18.36 14.61 -0.13
C GLU A 18 -17.40 13.45 -0.47
N VAL A 19 -17.88 12.23 -0.27
CA VAL A 19 -17.21 11.02 -0.75
C VAL A 19 -17.39 10.91 -2.27
N HIS A 20 -16.30 10.74 -2.99
CA HIS A 20 -16.28 10.64 -4.44
C HIS A 20 -17.15 9.45 -4.91
N PRO A 21 -17.97 9.54 -5.99
CA PRO A 21 -19.10 8.64 -6.20
C PRO A 21 -18.75 7.23 -6.72
N ILE A 22 -17.50 6.78 -6.62
CA ILE A 22 -17.05 5.54 -7.30
C ILE A 22 -17.16 4.29 -6.44
N LEU A 23 -17.62 4.37 -5.18
CA LEU A 23 -17.67 3.21 -4.28
C LEU A 23 -19.01 3.03 -3.56
N GLU A 24 -20.01 3.86 -3.85
CA GLU A 24 -21.37 3.68 -3.33
C GLU A 24 -22.26 3.14 -4.44
N ASN A 25 -22.26 1.82 -4.64
CA ASN A 25 -23.49 1.05 -4.88
C ASN A 25 -23.18 -0.42 -5.14
N ASN A 26 -23.95 -1.28 -4.46
CA ASN A 26 -24.10 -2.73 -4.69
C ASN A 26 -23.03 -3.66 -4.08
N PHE A 27 -22.84 -3.60 -2.76
CA PHE A 27 -22.46 -4.78 -1.98
C PHE A 27 -23.65 -5.75 -1.86
N SER A 28 -24.10 -6.29 -2.99
CA SER A 28 -24.77 -7.60 -2.97
C SER A 28 -23.68 -8.62 -2.67
N LEU A 29 -23.90 -9.43 -1.64
CA LEU A 29 -23.03 -10.52 -1.16
C LEU A 29 -22.65 -11.58 -2.23
N GLY A 30 -22.99 -11.36 -3.51
CA GLY A 30 -22.55 -12.13 -4.68
C GLY A 30 -21.32 -11.58 -5.42
N ASN A 31 -20.82 -10.38 -5.09
CA ASN A 31 -19.58 -9.81 -5.62
C ASN A 31 -18.45 -9.78 -4.57
N LEU A 32 -18.23 -10.93 -3.94
CA LEU A 32 -16.95 -11.28 -3.30
C LEU A 32 -15.84 -11.43 -4.38
N LEU A 33 -15.79 -10.46 -5.32
CA LEU A 33 -14.74 -10.27 -6.28
C LEU A 33 -13.49 -9.96 -5.48
N LEU A 34 -12.74 -11.03 -5.16
CA LEU A 34 -11.33 -10.98 -4.82
C LEU A 34 -10.72 -9.84 -5.63
N CYS A 35 -10.29 -8.74 -4.98
CA CYS A 35 -9.44 -7.74 -5.61
C CYS A 35 -8.14 -8.43 -6.02
N ARG A 36 -8.16 -9.06 -7.20
CA ARG A 36 -7.04 -9.81 -7.73
C ARG A 36 -6.03 -8.77 -8.20
N TYR A 37 -4.85 -8.85 -7.60
CA TYR A 37 -3.70 -8.06 -8.00
C TYR A 37 -2.64 -8.97 -8.61
N SER A 38 -1.80 -8.39 -9.46
CA SER A 38 -0.53 -8.95 -9.90
C SER A 38 0.63 -8.06 -9.46
N ILE A 39 1.83 -8.61 -9.37
CA ILE A 39 3.04 -7.83 -9.17
C ILE A 39 3.76 -7.75 -10.52
N ASP A 40 3.92 -6.54 -11.04
CA ASP A 40 4.51 -6.33 -12.36
C ASP A 40 5.99 -6.69 -12.40
N ASP A 41 6.46 -6.98 -13.61
CA ASP A 41 7.89 -7.18 -13.91
C ASP A 41 8.57 -5.81 -14.07
N GLY A 42 9.46 -5.47 -13.12
CA GLY A 42 10.20 -4.22 -13.14
C GLY A 42 11.17 -4.11 -14.33
N GLU A 43 11.69 -5.24 -14.82
CA GLU A 43 12.53 -5.24 -16.03
C GLU A 43 11.71 -4.92 -17.27
N ALA A 44 10.49 -5.44 -17.36
CA ALA A 44 9.59 -5.12 -18.46
C ALA A 44 9.21 -3.63 -18.46
N MET A 45 8.93 -3.07 -17.26
CA MET A 45 8.68 -1.63 -17.11
C MET A 45 9.89 -0.79 -17.55
N GLN A 46 11.10 -1.16 -17.10
CA GLN A 46 12.35 -0.52 -17.52
C GLN A 46 12.51 -0.55 -19.04
N ARG A 47 12.31 -1.71 -19.69
CA ARG A 47 12.42 -1.84 -21.15
C ARG A 47 11.40 -0.99 -21.88
N SER A 48 10.19 -0.85 -21.35
CA SER A 48 9.12 -0.08 -21.99
C SER A 48 9.32 1.43 -21.91
N ALA A 49 9.98 1.93 -20.86
CA ALA A 49 10.25 3.36 -20.69
C ALA A 49 11.54 3.59 -19.89
N PRO A 50 12.73 3.37 -20.51
CA PRO A 50 14.03 3.40 -19.82
C PRO A 50 14.37 4.75 -19.20
N GLU A 51 13.84 5.84 -19.73
CA GLU A 51 14.09 7.20 -19.27
C GLU A 51 13.21 7.58 -18.07
N THR A 52 12.11 6.87 -17.86
CA THR A 52 11.16 7.12 -16.78
C THR A 52 11.40 6.20 -15.59
N TYR A 53 11.80 4.96 -15.86
CA TYR A 53 12.09 3.98 -14.83
C TYR A 53 13.61 3.88 -14.66
N CYS A 54 14.06 3.94 -13.40
CA CYS A 54 15.44 3.63 -13.04
C CYS A 54 15.39 2.43 -12.10
N THR A 55 15.28 1.25 -12.70
CA THR A 55 15.19 -0.03 -11.98
C THR A 55 16.59 -0.48 -11.57
N PRO A 56 16.79 -0.98 -10.34
CA PRO A 56 18.09 -1.49 -9.91
C PRO A 56 18.55 -2.64 -10.82
N SER A 57 19.86 -2.82 -10.93
CA SER A 57 20.47 -3.86 -11.76
C SER A 57 20.03 -5.27 -11.31
N ALA A 58 20.19 -6.26 -12.18
CA ALA A 58 19.90 -7.66 -11.82
C ALA A 58 20.75 -8.16 -10.65
N GLN A 59 22.00 -7.69 -10.55
CA GLN A 59 22.91 -8.03 -9.45
C GLN A 59 22.41 -7.43 -8.13
N GLU A 60 22.09 -6.14 -8.10
CA GLU A 60 21.56 -5.48 -6.89
C GLU A 60 20.27 -6.14 -6.41
N ARG A 61 19.32 -6.41 -7.33
CA ARG A 61 18.05 -7.07 -6.98
C ARG A 61 18.22 -8.48 -6.45
N SER A 62 19.26 -9.19 -6.92
CA SER A 62 19.60 -10.53 -6.42
C SER A 62 20.40 -10.50 -5.12
N ALA A 63 21.05 -9.38 -4.81
CA ALA A 63 21.86 -9.22 -3.61
C ALA A 63 21.07 -8.71 -2.39
N VAL A 64 19.79 -8.37 -2.55
CA VAL A 64 18.93 -7.88 -1.47
C VAL A 64 18.89 -8.85 -0.28
N GLN A 65 19.08 -8.30 0.92
CA GLN A 65 19.18 -9.02 2.18
C GLN A 65 17.94 -8.83 3.07
N ALA A 66 17.80 -9.70 4.07
CA ALA A 66 16.78 -9.54 5.12
C ALA A 66 16.97 -8.21 5.87
N GLY A 67 15.87 -7.52 6.16
CA GLY A 67 15.86 -6.22 6.83
C GLY A 67 15.87 -5.02 5.87
N GLU A 68 16.35 -5.18 4.64
CA GLU A 68 16.25 -4.17 3.58
C GLU A 68 14.81 -4.04 3.07
N TYR A 69 14.56 -2.99 2.30
CA TYR A 69 13.27 -2.72 1.71
C TYR A 69 13.36 -2.68 0.19
N VAL A 70 12.34 -3.24 -0.44
CA VAL A 70 12.13 -3.12 -1.88
C VAL A 70 10.80 -2.48 -2.16
N ARG A 71 10.71 -1.73 -3.25
CA ARG A 71 9.44 -1.24 -3.78
C ARG A 71 9.02 -2.12 -4.94
N LEU A 72 7.75 -2.49 -4.97
CA LEU A 72 7.12 -3.28 -6.02
C LEU A 72 5.97 -2.48 -6.64
N ASN A 73 5.57 -2.83 -7.86
CA ASN A 73 4.39 -2.27 -8.52
C ASN A 73 3.26 -3.31 -8.52
N PHE A 74 2.25 -3.09 -7.69
CA PHE A 74 1.07 -3.94 -7.60
C PHE A 74 0.00 -3.39 -8.53
N ARG A 75 -0.47 -4.22 -9.47
CA ARG A 75 -1.46 -3.84 -10.47
C ARG A 75 -2.77 -4.57 -10.21
N MET A 76 -3.88 -3.86 -10.32
CA MET A 76 -5.21 -4.42 -10.36
C MET A 76 -5.94 -3.93 -11.60
N GLU A 77 -6.78 -4.79 -12.17
CA GLU A 77 -7.67 -4.42 -13.27
C GLU A 77 -9.07 -4.17 -12.68
N VAL A 78 -9.58 -2.96 -12.86
CA VAL A 78 -10.91 -2.54 -12.42
C VAL A 78 -11.71 -2.10 -13.64
N GLU A 79 -12.66 -2.94 -14.05
CA GLU A 79 -13.49 -2.74 -15.24
C GLU A 79 -12.67 -2.40 -16.49
N TYR A 80 -12.55 -1.10 -16.81
CA TYR A 80 -11.89 -0.56 -18.00
C TYR A 80 -10.58 0.18 -17.68
N ARG A 81 -10.07 0.07 -16.45
CA ARG A 81 -8.87 0.78 -16.00
C ARG A 81 -7.91 -0.16 -15.29
N SER A 82 -6.63 0.02 -15.57
CA SER A 82 -5.55 -0.57 -14.80
C SER A 82 -5.10 0.42 -13.73
N ILE A 83 -5.19 0.03 -12.46
CA ILE A 83 -4.74 0.81 -11.30
C ILE A 83 -3.47 0.16 -10.77
N ALA A 84 -2.42 0.96 -10.54
CA ALA A 84 -1.16 0.48 -10.01
C ALA A 84 -0.76 1.23 -8.73
N GLU A 85 -0.42 0.46 -7.70
CA GLU A 85 0.08 0.95 -6.42
C GLU A 85 1.55 0.56 -6.23
N ARG A 86 2.38 1.53 -5.87
CA ARG A 86 3.80 1.29 -5.59
C ARG A 86 4.01 1.14 -4.09
N MET A 87 4.23 -0.08 -3.63
CA MET A 87 4.29 -0.40 -2.21
C MET A 87 5.67 -0.87 -1.78
N TRP A 88 6.05 -0.50 -0.55
CA TRP A 88 7.28 -0.93 0.10
C TRP A 88 7.07 -2.28 0.79
N VAL A 89 8.07 -3.13 0.70
CA VAL A 89 8.11 -4.46 1.30
C VAL A 89 9.43 -4.62 2.03
N LYS A 90 9.37 -4.87 3.35
CA LYS A 90 10.53 -5.23 4.16
C LYS A 90 10.87 -6.69 3.95
N ILE A 91 12.09 -6.97 3.52
CA ILE A 91 12.55 -8.33 3.23
C ILE A 91 12.67 -9.12 4.53
N ARG A 92 12.06 -10.30 4.54
CA ARG A 92 12.17 -11.27 5.65
C ARG A 92 13.22 -12.32 5.35
N GLN A 93 13.10 -12.96 4.18
CA GLN A 93 13.99 -14.03 3.77
C GLN A 93 13.98 -14.21 2.25
N ARG A 94 14.99 -14.91 1.75
CA ARG A 94 15.07 -15.38 0.37
C ARG A 94 14.82 -16.89 0.35
N GLU A 95 14.01 -17.33 -0.61
CA GLU A 95 13.68 -18.73 -0.88
C GLU A 95 14.00 -19.04 -2.35
N GLY A 96 15.20 -19.58 -2.60
CA GLY A 96 15.66 -19.87 -3.96
C GLY A 96 15.77 -18.63 -4.84
N ASP A 97 14.93 -18.54 -5.88
CA ASP A 97 14.83 -17.42 -6.82
C ASP A 97 13.81 -16.34 -6.40
N SER A 98 13.16 -16.56 -5.26
CA SER A 98 12.05 -15.76 -4.76
C SER A 98 12.38 -15.13 -3.40
N TYR A 99 11.67 -14.08 -3.07
CA TYR A 99 11.73 -13.37 -1.80
C TYR A 99 10.40 -13.48 -1.08
N ILE A 100 10.46 -13.50 0.25
CA ILE A 100 9.31 -13.22 1.11
C ILE A 100 9.60 -11.93 1.87
N GLY A 101 8.63 -11.02 1.88
CA GLY A 101 8.71 -9.81 2.69
C GLY A 101 7.35 -9.39 3.24
N ARG A 102 7.37 -8.41 4.15
CA ARG A 102 6.18 -7.82 4.76
C ARG A 102 5.88 -6.46 4.15
N LEU A 103 4.63 -6.21 3.78
CA LEU A 103 4.21 -4.87 3.36
C LEU A 103 4.49 -3.85 4.47
N ALA A 104 5.08 -2.73 4.08
CA ALA A 104 5.53 -1.66 4.96
C ALA A 104 4.72 -0.36 4.80
N ASN A 105 3.69 -0.37 3.95
CA ASN A 105 2.70 0.68 3.84
C ASN A 105 1.30 0.07 3.61
N THR A 106 0.27 0.85 3.92
CA THR A 106 -1.13 0.46 3.73
C THR A 106 -1.51 0.66 2.26
N PRO A 107 -2.09 -0.34 1.57
CA PRO A 107 -2.67 -0.17 0.24
C PRO A 107 -3.86 0.79 0.28
N GLU A 108 -4.05 1.56 -0.79
CA GLU A 108 -5.16 2.50 -0.95
C GLU A 108 -6.34 1.85 -1.70
N PHE A 109 -6.07 1.08 -2.77
CA PHE A 109 -7.09 0.51 -3.65
C PHE A 109 -7.19 -1.01 -3.55
N ILE A 110 -6.08 -1.72 -3.30
CA ILE A 110 -6.06 -3.18 -3.18
C ILE A 110 -6.54 -3.59 -1.77
N THR A 111 -7.86 -3.70 -1.61
CA THR A 111 -8.53 -3.96 -0.31
C THR A 111 -8.27 -5.34 0.30
N THR A 112 -7.76 -6.29 -0.50
CA THR A 112 -7.40 -7.64 -0.04
C THR A 112 -6.02 -7.71 0.62
N LEU A 113 -5.23 -6.63 0.54
CA LEU A 113 -3.92 -6.52 1.18
C LEU A 113 -3.98 -5.51 2.33
N ARG A 114 -3.14 -5.73 3.34
CA ARG A 114 -3.01 -4.85 4.51
C ARG A 114 -1.54 -4.67 4.89
N PHE A 115 -1.28 -3.60 5.64
CA PHE A 115 0.03 -3.39 6.24
C PHE A 115 0.47 -4.63 7.03
N GLY A 116 1.72 -5.07 6.82
CA GLY A 116 2.31 -6.22 7.50
C GLY A 116 2.06 -7.57 6.83
N ASP A 117 1.19 -7.67 5.81
CA ASP A 117 0.94 -8.92 5.09
C ASP A 117 2.21 -9.44 4.41
N LEU A 118 2.33 -10.77 4.35
CA LEU A 118 3.43 -11.44 3.67
C LEU A 118 3.16 -11.52 2.16
N VAL A 119 4.12 -11.07 1.38
CA VAL A 119 4.09 -11.16 -0.09
C VAL A 119 5.31 -11.94 -0.58
N ARG A 120 5.07 -12.80 -1.57
CA ARG A 120 6.12 -13.54 -2.30
C ARG A 120 6.28 -12.97 -3.70
N PHE A 121 7.51 -12.73 -4.12
CA PHE A 121 7.84 -12.13 -5.42
C PHE A 121 9.25 -12.54 -5.86
N LYS A 122 9.62 -12.26 -7.11
CA LYS A 122 10.96 -12.56 -7.66
C LYS A 122 11.81 -11.30 -7.77
N ALA A 123 13.13 -11.46 -7.89
CA ALA A 123 14.06 -10.35 -8.12
C ALA A 123 13.61 -9.44 -9.29
N ARG A 124 13.06 -10.03 -10.37
CA ARG A 124 12.57 -9.29 -11.54
C ARG A 124 11.48 -8.27 -11.25
N ASN A 125 10.73 -8.46 -10.16
CA ASN A 125 9.63 -7.58 -9.76
C ASN A 125 10.09 -6.30 -9.02
N VAL A 126 11.34 -6.25 -8.56
CA VAL A 126 11.84 -5.12 -7.75
C VAL A 126 12.06 -3.90 -8.64
N ILE A 127 11.41 -2.77 -8.28
CA ILE A 127 11.53 -1.49 -8.99
C ILE A 127 12.34 -0.43 -8.22
N LYS A 128 12.62 -0.64 -6.93
CA LYS A 128 13.51 0.20 -6.12
C LYS A 128 14.02 -0.59 -4.91
N ILE A 129 15.23 -0.29 -4.44
CA ILE A 129 15.83 -0.82 -3.21
C ILE A 129 16.12 0.35 -2.27
N ALA A 130 16.00 0.14 -0.97
CA ALA A 130 16.41 1.10 0.03
C ALA A 130 16.81 0.40 1.34
N ALA A 131 17.79 1.00 2.03
CA ALA A 131 18.16 0.62 3.39
C ALA A 131 17.04 0.99 4.38
N ALA A 132 17.04 0.34 5.55
CA ALA A 132 15.97 0.50 6.54
C ALA A 132 15.74 1.95 7.01
N ASP A 133 16.84 2.68 7.22
CA ASP A 133 16.80 4.04 7.76
C ASP A 133 16.25 5.04 6.73
N ALA A 134 16.52 4.78 5.44
CA ALA A 134 16.03 5.60 4.34
C ALA A 134 14.52 5.45 4.12
N VAL A 135 13.99 4.22 4.21
CA VAL A 135 12.54 3.98 4.05
C VAL A 135 11.76 4.53 5.22
N THR A 136 12.27 4.40 6.45
CA THR A 136 11.62 4.97 7.63
C THR A 136 11.43 6.48 7.48
N THR A 137 12.49 7.19 7.08
CA THR A 137 12.42 8.63 6.79
C THR A 137 11.37 8.94 5.71
N GLN A 138 11.34 8.18 4.61
CA GLN A 138 10.38 8.40 3.54
C GLN A 138 8.92 8.15 3.97
N LEU A 139 8.65 7.05 4.68
CA LEU A 139 7.32 6.71 5.18
C LEU A 139 6.83 7.75 6.19
N LEU A 140 7.73 8.24 7.06
CA LEU A 140 7.42 9.30 8.02
C LEU A 140 7.17 10.65 7.33
N SER A 141 7.87 10.95 6.22
CA SER A 141 7.66 12.22 5.49
C SER A 141 6.29 12.30 4.78
N GLY A 142 5.70 11.16 4.43
CA GLY A 142 4.38 11.08 3.80
C GLY A 142 3.22 10.97 4.78
N ALA A 143 3.49 10.72 6.06
CA ALA A 143 2.49 10.69 7.11
C ALA A 143 2.60 11.99 7.93
N ASN A 144 1.48 12.60 8.34
CA ASN A 144 1.48 13.71 9.30
C ASN A 144 1.94 13.21 10.68
N VAL A 145 3.22 12.86 10.83
CA VAL A 145 3.80 12.34 12.06
C VAL A 145 4.51 13.49 12.75
N ARG A 146 3.99 13.89 13.91
CA ARG A 146 4.76 14.69 14.86
C ARG A 146 5.88 13.79 15.39
N VAL A 147 7.12 14.15 15.10
CA VAL A 147 8.28 13.57 15.79
C VAL A 147 8.18 14.04 17.24
N VAL A 148 7.83 13.11 18.14
CA VAL A 148 7.95 13.31 19.58
C VAL A 148 9.30 12.76 19.98
N GLU A 149 10.27 13.65 20.21
CA GLU A 149 11.51 13.29 20.87
C GLU A 149 11.17 12.93 22.32
N ALA A 150 11.49 11.71 22.74
CA ALA A 150 11.34 11.31 24.13
C ALA A 150 12.46 11.98 24.94
N GLU A 151 12.11 12.99 25.74
CA GLU A 151 13.04 13.55 26.71
C GLU A 151 13.33 12.51 27.79
N VAL A 152 14.54 11.93 27.74
CA VAL A 152 15.06 11.07 28.79
C VAL A 152 15.33 11.95 30.01
N HIS A 153 14.41 11.95 30.97
CA HIS A 153 14.66 12.57 32.26
C HIS A 153 15.65 11.70 33.02
N GLY A 154 16.85 12.24 33.21
CA GLY A 154 17.96 11.56 33.88
C GLY A 154 17.70 11.31 35.36
N ALA A 155 18.14 10.11 35.77
CA ALA A 155 18.48 9.58 37.10
C ALA A 155 17.71 10.10 38.33
#